data_AF-A0A1J3I1L6-F1
#
_entry.id   AF-A0A1J3I1L6-F1
#
_cell.length_a   1.000
_cell.length_b   1.000
_cell.length_c   1.000
_cell.angle_alpha   90.00
_cell.angle_beta   90.00
_cell.angle_gamma   90.00
#
_symmetry.space_group_name_H-M   'P 1'
#
loop_
_entity.id
_entity.type
_entity.pdbx_description
1 polymer ?
#
loop_
_entity_poly.entity_id
_entity_poly.type
_entity_poly.pdbx_seq_one_letter_code
_entity_poly.pdbx_strand_id
1 'polypeptide(L)'
;FSRTISYGNVSYKLYSHSFLHFGQDAAHEKLSESLHNSAANSTGEGIVTDPCTPKGYILDKNLSGSIQAAGNFSKCRSATFAML
;
A
#
# COMPACT_ATOMS: atom_id res chain seq x y z
N PHE A 1 -22.15 -0.12 11.74
CA PHE A 1 -21.00 0.64 12.26
C PHE A 1 -21.35 1.80 13.19
N SER A 2 -22.63 2.07 13.49
CA SER A 2 -23.01 2.99 14.58
C SER A 2 -23.45 2.16 15.79
N ARG A 3 -22.94 2.47 16.99
CA ARG A 3 -23.34 1.85 18.25
C ARG A 3 -23.64 2.92 19.28
N THR A 4 -24.66 2.69 20.10
CA THR A 4 -24.92 3.53 21.27
C THR A 4 -24.28 2.86 22.48
N ILE A 5 -23.46 3.59 23.22
CA ILE A 5 -22.89 3.14 24.49
C ILE A 5 -23.25 4.12 25.60
N SER A 6 -23.40 3.61 26.81
CA SER A 6 -23.53 4.44 28.00
C SER A 6 -22.23 4.37 28.79
N TYR A 7 -21.69 5.53 29.14
CA TYR A 7 -20.52 5.63 30.00
C TYR A 7 -20.75 6.73 31.04
N GLY A 8 -20.71 6.35 32.33
CA GLY A 8 -21.26 7.16 33.40
C GLY A 8 -22.77 7.37 33.20
N ASN A 9 -23.24 8.62 33.35
CA ASN A 9 -24.63 9.02 33.13
C ASN A 9 -24.88 9.64 31.75
N VAL A 10 -23.96 9.44 30.79
CA VAL A 10 -24.07 10.01 29.43
C VAL A 10 -24.17 8.90 28.40
N SER A 11 -25.09 9.08 27.44
CA SER A 11 -25.28 8.19 26.30
C SER A 11 -24.60 8.76 25.06
N TYR A 12 -23.77 7.95 24.40
CA TYR A 12 -22.99 8.32 23.22
C TYR A 12 -23.39 7.47 22.03
N LYS A 13 -23.67 8.11 20.89
CA LYS A 13 -23.83 7.42 19.60
C LYS A 13 -22.51 7.49 18.83
N LEU A 14 -21.77 6.39 18.84
CA LEU A 14 -20.43 6.29 18.24
C LEU A 14 -20.49 5.60 16.89
N TYR A 15 -19.92 6.24 15.86
CA TYR A 15 -19.57 5.57 14.62
C TYR A 15 -18.17 4.97 14.74
N SER A 16 -18.01 3.72 14.32
CA SER A 16 -16.74 3.00 14.32
C SER A 16 -16.77 1.99 13.19
N HIS A 17 -15.75 1.99 12.33
CA HIS A 17 -15.58 1.05 11.23
C HIS A 17 -14.16 0.48 11.24
N SER A 18 -14.00 -0.79 10.87
CA SER A 18 -12.69 -1.41 10.66
C SER A 18 -12.55 -1.75 9.18
N PHE A 19 -11.53 -1.20 8.53
CA PHE A 19 -11.23 -1.47 7.13
C PHE A 19 -10.18 -2.57 7.04
N LEU A 20 -10.65 -3.82 6.98
CA LEU A 20 -9.76 -4.98 6.81
C LEU A 20 -8.95 -4.84 5.52
N HIS A 21 -7.64 -5.11 5.59
CA HIS A 21 -6.68 -4.95 4.48
C HIS A 21 -6.34 -3.50 4.07
N PHE A 22 -6.61 -2.52 4.94
CA PHE A 22 -6.17 -1.12 4.77
C PHE A 22 -5.14 -0.67 5.81
N GLY A 23 -4.65 -1.61 6.63
CA GLY A 23 -3.48 -1.37 7.48
C GLY A 23 -2.20 -1.19 6.66
N GLN A 24 -1.17 -0.63 7.26
CA GLN A 24 0.10 -0.32 6.58
C GLN A 24 0.70 -1.53 5.87
N ASP A 25 0.82 -2.66 6.55
CA ASP A 25 1.46 -3.87 6.00
C ASP A 25 0.64 -4.45 4.84
N ALA A 26 -0.67 -4.56 5.01
CA ALA A 26 -1.56 -5.04 3.95
C ALA A 26 -1.59 -4.10 2.73
N ALA A 27 -1.49 -2.78 2.94
CA ALA A 27 -1.39 -1.82 1.85
C ALA A 27 -0.04 -1.96 1.11
N HIS A 28 1.05 -2.21 1.85
CA HIS A 28 2.36 -2.46 1.26
C HIS A 28 2.39 -3.77 0.44
N GLU A 29 1.82 -4.85 0.96
CA GLU A 29 1.70 -6.13 0.24
C GLU A 29 0.92 -5.97 -1.07
N LYS A 30 -0.24 -5.31 -1.04
CA LYS A 30 -1.03 -5.01 -2.24
C LYS A 30 -0.25 -4.21 -3.29
N LEU A 31 0.52 -3.21 -2.85
CA LEU A 31 1.38 -2.44 -3.75
C LEU A 31 2.49 -3.30 -4.34
N SER A 32 3.15 -4.11 -3.51
CA SER A 32 4.19 -5.03 -3.94
C SER A 32 3.66 -6.00 -4.99
N GLU A 33 2.53 -6.66 -4.74
CA GLU A 33 1.86 -7.56 -5.70
C GLU A 33 1.51 -6.85 -7.02
N SER A 34 1.01 -5.61 -6.95
CA SER A 34 0.70 -4.81 -8.14
C SER A 34 1.96 -4.54 -8.98
N LEU A 35 3.07 -4.17 -8.34
CA LEU A 35 4.36 -3.94 -8.99
C LEU A 35 4.90 -5.25 -9.60
N HIS A 36 4.79 -6.37 -8.90
CA HIS A 36 5.17 -7.68 -9.41
C HIS A 36 4.38 -8.10 -10.64
N ASN A 37 3.06 -7.94 -10.60
CA ASN A 37 2.20 -8.25 -11.73
C ASN A 37 2.51 -7.34 -12.93
N SER A 38 2.79 -6.06 -12.68
CA SER A 38 3.26 -5.14 -13.72
C SER A 38 4.59 -5.60 -14.33
N ALA A 39 5.51 -6.11 -13.51
CA ALA A 39 6.83 -6.53 -13.95
C ALA A 39 6.84 -7.91 -14.64
N ALA A 40 5.91 -8.79 -14.28
CA ALA A 40 5.71 -10.07 -14.96
C ALA A 40 5.08 -9.89 -16.36
N ASN A 41 4.22 -8.88 -16.51
CA ASN A 41 3.52 -8.59 -17.76
C ASN A 41 4.34 -7.71 -18.73
N SER A 42 5.46 -7.13 -18.30
CA SER A 42 6.36 -6.39 -19.20
C SER A 42 7.19 -7.36 -20.04
N THR A 43 6.80 -7.56 -21.30
CA THR A 43 7.48 -8.41 -22.30
C THR A 43 8.79 -7.82 -22.85
N GLY A 44 9.31 -6.73 -22.29
CA GLY A 44 10.58 -6.11 -22.66
C GLY A 44 11.28 -5.51 -21.43
N GLU A 45 12.51 -5.01 -21.63
CA GLU A 45 13.45 -4.35 -20.68
C GLU A 45 12.87 -3.18 -19.82
N GLY A 46 11.56 -3.04 -19.70
CA GLY A 46 10.91 -2.06 -18.84
C GLY A 46 11.12 -2.41 -17.36
N ILE A 47 12.20 -1.89 -16.79
CA ILE A 47 12.43 -1.90 -15.34
C ILE A 47 11.22 -1.23 -14.67
N VAL A 48 10.44 -2.00 -13.90
CA VAL A 48 9.37 -1.46 -13.08
C VAL A 48 10.01 -0.72 -11.91
N THR A 49 9.49 0.46 -11.58
CA THR A 49 10.04 1.26 -10.48
C THR A 49 9.08 1.27 -9.32
N ASP A 50 9.59 1.00 -8.12
CA ASP A 50 8.85 1.19 -6.88
C ASP A 50 9.03 2.65 -6.42
N PRO A 51 7.97 3.48 -6.49
CA PRO A 51 8.05 4.86 -6.04
C PRO A 51 8.03 5.01 -4.52
N CYS A 52 7.60 4.00 -3.76
CA CYS A 52 7.43 4.07 -2.32
C CYS A 52 8.68 3.66 -1.54
N THR A 53 9.54 2.83 -2.12
CA THR A 53 10.84 2.48 -1.52
C THR A 53 11.88 3.57 -1.83
N PRO A 54 12.64 4.07 -0.83
CA PRO A 54 13.67 5.08 -1.04
C PRO A 54 14.70 4.70 -2.10
N LYS A 55 15.08 5.66 -2.94
CA LYS A 55 16.11 5.46 -3.95
C LYS A 55 17.42 5.01 -3.31
N GLY A 56 18.05 3.98 -3.87
CA GLY A 56 19.29 3.40 -3.36
C GLY A 56 19.09 2.27 -2.36
N TYR A 57 17.86 2.01 -1.92
CA TYR A 57 17.53 0.78 -1.21
C TYR A 57 17.64 -0.41 -2.16
N ILE A 58 18.30 -1.48 -1.71
CA ILE A 58 18.46 -2.72 -2.46
C ILE A 58 17.33 -3.64 -2.05
N LEU A 59 16.38 -3.86 -2.95
CA LEU A 59 15.33 -4.86 -2.78
C LEU A 59 15.93 -6.25 -2.88
N ASP A 60 15.46 -7.19 -2.06
CA ASP A 60 15.99 -8.55 -2.04
C ASP A 60 15.91 -9.21 -3.43
N LYS A 61 17.02 -9.80 -3.89
CA LYS A 61 17.20 -10.31 -5.26
C LYS A 61 16.16 -11.35 -5.69
N ASN A 62 15.58 -12.11 -4.75
CA ASN A 62 14.52 -13.08 -5.04
C ASN A 62 13.20 -12.42 -5.47
N LEU A 63 13.06 -11.13 -5.20
CA LEU A 63 11.90 -10.28 -5.49
C LEU A 63 12.22 -9.22 -6.58
N SER A 64 13.51 -8.96 -6.84
CA SER A 64 14.00 -7.73 -7.46
C SER A 64 14.53 -7.85 -8.90
N GLY A 65 14.35 -8.97 -9.61
CA GLY A 65 14.87 -9.11 -10.98
C GLY A 65 14.38 -8.02 -11.95
N SER A 66 13.22 -7.43 -11.68
CA SER A 66 12.54 -6.47 -12.56
C SER A 66 12.00 -5.21 -11.85
N ILE A 67 12.21 -5.05 -10.53
CA ILE A 67 11.71 -3.91 -9.74
C ILE A 67 12.88 -3.11 -9.14
N GLN A 68 12.89 -1.79 -9.32
CA GLN A 68 13.92 -0.89 -8.78
C GLN A 68 13.33 0.18 -7.87
N ALA A 69 13.93 0.38 -6.68
CA ALA A 69 13.55 1.45 -5.78
C ALA A 69 13.86 2.85 -6.34
N ALA A 70 12.84 3.72 -6.42
CA ALA A 70 12.94 5.04 -7.04
C ALA A 70 12.67 6.21 -6.09
N GLY A 71 12.00 5.99 -4.95
CA GLY A 71 11.78 6.99 -3.90
C GLY A 71 11.15 8.29 -4.41
N ASN A 72 9.93 8.21 -4.96
CA ASN A 72 9.18 9.35 -5.44
C ASN A 72 7.84 9.47 -4.69
N PHE A 73 7.79 10.38 -3.71
CA PHE A 73 6.63 10.57 -2.85
C PHE A 73 5.33 10.84 -3.64
N SER A 74 5.38 11.73 -4.62
CA SER A 74 4.19 12.09 -5.41
C SER A 74 3.63 10.89 -6.17
N LYS A 75 4.51 10.08 -6.80
CA LYS A 75 4.08 8.85 -7.48
C LYS A 75 3.61 7.79 -6.50
N CYS A 76 4.30 7.63 -5.36
CA CYS A 76 3.90 6.70 -4.31
C CYS A 76 2.49 7.00 -3.81
N ARG A 77 2.22 8.28 -3.49
CA ARG A 77 0.90 8.74 -3.07
C ARG A 77 -0.17 8.46 -4.13
N SER A 78 0.12 8.74 -5.41
CA SER A 78 -0.85 8.46 -6.48
C SER A 78 -1.11 6.96 -6.68
N ALA A 79 -0.07 6.12 -6.56
CA ALA A 79 -0.19 4.67 -6.68
C ALA A 79 -1.00 4.07 -5.53
N THR A 80 -0.74 4.48 -4.29
CA THR A 80 -1.49 3.99 -3.13
C THR A 80 -2.91 4.55 -3.08
N PHE A 81 -3.13 5.78 -3.56
CA PHE A 81 -4.48 6.35 -3.66
C PHE A 81 -5.39 5.57 -4.63
N ALA A 82 -4.82 4.98 -5.68
CA ALA A 82 -5.59 4.13 -6.61
C ALA A 82 -6.06 2.79 -5.99
N MET A 83 -5.62 2.48 -4.77
CA MET A 83 -5.97 1.24 -4.04
C MET A 83 -7.04 1.47 -2.97
N LEU A 84 -7.54 2.70 -2.83
CA LEU A 84 -8.62 3.10 -1.93
C LEU A 84 -9.98 2.96 -2.63
#